data_AF-A0A9N9R1F5-F1
#
_entry.id   AF-A0A9N9R1F5-F1
#
_cell.length_a   1.000
_cell.length_b   1.000
_cell.length_c   1.000
_cell.angle_alpha   90.00
_cell.angle_beta   90.00
_cell.angle_gamma   90.00
#
_symmetry.space_group_name_H-M   'P 1'
#
loop_
_entity.id
_entity.type
_entity.pdbx_description
1 polymer ?
#
loop_
_entity_poly.entity_id
_entity_poly.type
_entity_poly.pdbx_seq_one_letter_code
_entity_poly.pdbx_strand_id
1 'polypeptide(L)'
;MFEGAVAGILNRLLGKYVQDLDTENLNVGIFSGNVNLTDLKLKPEALYELDLPIDVKIGTIGRINLQIPWSGLYTQPVVVNIEDVLVLVGPAISNSYFDPEREKRLMRAAKRKILQDLEAESEILKGPQNFFENLFTAIVDNLQIYVRNIHIRYEDSISSKDGPLACGLCLQSLSIETTNSKWKPSVTPPNALTVYQMMRIESLSFYWNPTATALDDNETAHITPIQYYNWKHYMLTGLDKFSMHHEDFEFCESIFVTYWITLFNTYELREAN
;
A
#
# COMPACT_ATOMS: atom_id res chain seq x y z
N MET A 1 -6.96 10.65 -24.52
CA MET A 1 -7.24 9.20 -24.70
C MET A 1 -6.46 8.34 -23.71
N PHE A 2 -5.23 8.70 -23.35
CA PHE A 2 -4.39 7.97 -22.38
C PHE A 2 -4.87 8.08 -20.94
N GLU A 3 -5.44 9.22 -20.60
CA GLU A 3 -5.87 9.59 -19.26
C GLU A 3 -6.97 8.63 -18.76
N GLY A 4 -7.88 8.22 -19.64
CA GLY A 4 -8.93 7.25 -19.32
C GLY A 4 -8.40 5.85 -19.03
N ALA A 5 -7.33 5.42 -19.71
CA ALA A 5 -6.66 4.15 -19.46
C ALA A 5 -5.98 4.13 -18.09
N VAL A 6 -5.19 5.17 -17.81
CA VAL A 6 -4.50 5.35 -16.53
C VAL A 6 -5.51 5.49 -15.39
N ALA A 7 -6.62 6.20 -15.63
CA ALA A 7 -7.75 6.27 -14.71
C ALA A 7 -8.33 4.89 -14.41
N GLY A 8 -8.57 4.05 -15.43
CA GLY A 8 -9.03 2.67 -15.23
C GLY A 8 -8.08 1.86 -14.34
N ILE A 9 -6.76 1.93 -14.62
CA ILE A 9 -5.74 1.21 -13.85
C ILE A 9 -5.69 1.71 -12.40
N LEU A 10 -5.63 3.02 -12.18
CA LEU A 10 -5.54 3.60 -10.84
C LEU A 10 -6.81 3.36 -10.01
N ASN A 11 -8.00 3.47 -10.62
CA ASN A 11 -9.26 3.14 -9.95
C ASN A 11 -9.27 1.66 -9.52
N ARG A 12 -8.77 0.75 -10.35
CA ARG A 12 -8.66 -0.67 -10.00
C ARG A 12 -7.66 -0.90 -8.86
N LEU A 13 -6.46 -0.33 -8.98
CA LEU A 13 -5.40 -0.48 -7.98
C LEU A 13 -5.83 0.08 -6.62
N LEU A 14 -6.30 1.32 -6.58
CA LEU A 14 -6.73 1.97 -5.34
C LEU A 14 -8.04 1.36 -4.81
N GLY A 15 -9.01 1.10 -5.69
CA GLY A 15 -10.32 0.55 -5.33
C GLY A 15 -10.25 -0.86 -4.74
N LYS A 16 -9.15 -1.57 -4.91
CA LYS A 16 -8.88 -2.85 -4.26
C LYS A 16 -8.51 -2.73 -2.79
N TYR A 17 -7.86 -1.64 -2.39
CA TYR A 17 -7.36 -1.44 -1.02
C TYR A 17 -8.15 -0.41 -0.24
N VAL A 18 -8.79 0.56 -0.91
CA VAL A 18 -9.44 1.72 -0.31
C VAL A 18 -10.96 1.57 -0.29
N GLN A 19 -11.59 1.84 0.85
CA GLN A 19 -13.04 1.89 1.02
C GLN A 19 -13.62 3.18 0.43
N ASP A 20 -14.82 3.10 -0.15
CA ASP A 20 -15.61 4.25 -0.61
C ASP A 20 -14.81 5.28 -1.43
N LEU A 21 -13.92 4.80 -2.31
CA LEU A 21 -13.08 5.64 -3.14
C LEU A 21 -13.94 6.51 -4.06
N ASP A 22 -13.77 7.83 -3.98
CA ASP A 22 -14.40 8.80 -4.87
C ASP A 22 -13.73 8.77 -6.24
N THR A 23 -14.26 7.91 -7.11
CA THR A 23 -13.72 7.68 -8.46
C THR A 23 -13.91 8.88 -9.37
N GLU A 24 -14.93 9.71 -9.15
CA GLU A 24 -15.17 10.92 -9.95
C GLU A 24 -14.07 11.96 -9.70
N ASN A 25 -13.82 12.28 -8.43
CA ASN A 25 -12.76 13.22 -8.06
C ASN A 25 -11.37 12.67 -8.40
N LEU A 26 -11.15 11.37 -8.21
CA LEU A 26 -9.92 10.71 -8.64
C LEU A 26 -9.71 10.87 -10.15
N ASN A 27 -10.74 10.63 -10.96
CA ASN A 27 -10.66 10.81 -12.41
C ASN A 27 -10.28 12.25 -12.76
N VAL A 28 -10.98 13.26 -12.21
CA VAL A 28 -10.67 14.67 -12.45
C VAL A 28 -9.22 14.99 -12.11
N GLY A 29 -8.71 14.50 -10.98
CA GLY A 29 -7.31 14.64 -10.61
C GLY A 29 -6.36 14.02 -11.64
N ILE A 30 -6.66 12.81 -12.10
CA ILE A 30 -5.85 12.09 -13.10
C ILE A 30 -5.83 12.87 -14.42
N PHE A 31 -6.98 13.32 -14.92
CA PHE A 31 -7.06 14.12 -16.15
C PHE A 31 -6.29 15.45 -16.04
N SER A 32 -6.26 16.07 -14.85
CA SER A 32 -5.47 17.28 -14.61
C SER A 32 -3.96 17.01 -14.47
N GLY A 33 -3.57 15.75 -14.23
CA GLY A 33 -2.19 15.36 -13.91
C GLY A 33 -1.80 15.58 -12.46
N ASN A 34 -2.73 15.99 -11.59
CA ASN A 34 -2.50 16.17 -10.16
C ASN A 34 -3.65 15.57 -9.36
N VAL A 35 -3.36 14.48 -8.66
CA VAL A 35 -4.30 13.79 -7.78
C VAL A 35 -3.87 14.05 -6.34
N ASN A 36 -4.82 14.40 -5.49
CA ASN A 36 -4.59 14.52 -4.05
C ASN A 36 -5.77 13.91 -3.30
N LEU A 37 -5.55 12.74 -2.71
CA LEU A 37 -6.50 12.02 -1.88
C LEU A 37 -6.05 12.09 -0.43
N THR A 38 -6.98 12.25 0.50
CA THR A 38 -6.70 12.36 1.93
C THR A 38 -7.65 11.52 2.75
N ASP A 39 -7.21 11.10 3.93
CA ASP A 39 -8.00 10.35 4.92
C ASP A 39 -8.68 9.11 4.32
N LEU A 40 -7.90 8.34 3.56
CA LEU A 40 -8.37 7.11 2.94
C LEU A 40 -8.47 6.01 4.00
N LYS A 41 -9.54 5.21 3.94
CA LYS A 41 -9.73 4.04 4.79
C LYS A 41 -9.39 2.77 4.04
N LEU A 42 -8.67 1.86 4.67
CA LEU A 42 -8.33 0.58 4.07
C LEU A 42 -9.46 -0.43 4.24
N LYS A 43 -9.66 -1.28 3.23
CA LYS A 43 -10.59 -2.41 3.28
C LYS A 43 -10.09 -3.48 4.26
N PRO A 44 -10.98 -4.20 4.97
CA PRO A 44 -10.60 -5.34 5.80
C PRO A 44 -9.77 -6.38 5.04
N GLU A 45 -10.12 -6.60 3.76
CA GLU A 45 -9.47 -7.53 2.84
C GLU A 45 -8.20 -7.00 2.14
N ALA A 46 -7.74 -5.77 2.47
CA ALA A 46 -6.66 -5.12 1.74
C ALA A 46 -5.34 -5.92 1.72
N LEU A 47 -5.11 -6.79 2.70
CA LEU A 47 -3.89 -7.59 2.83
C LEU A 47 -4.06 -9.08 2.42
N TYR A 48 -5.23 -9.48 1.90
CA TYR A 48 -5.50 -10.88 1.57
C TYR A 48 -4.58 -11.47 0.50
N GLU A 49 -3.96 -10.64 -0.34
CA GLU A 49 -3.04 -11.14 -1.37
C GLU A 49 -1.70 -11.63 -0.82
N LEU A 50 -1.39 -11.30 0.42
CA LEU A 50 -0.20 -11.80 1.07
C LEU A 50 -0.39 -13.27 1.51
N ASP A 51 -1.59 -13.84 1.31
CA ASP A 51 -1.98 -15.19 1.76
C ASP A 51 -1.67 -15.42 3.25
N LEU A 52 -1.78 -14.35 4.05
CA LEU A 52 -1.56 -14.37 5.50
C LEU A 52 -2.89 -14.56 6.24
N PRO A 53 -2.92 -15.29 7.37
CA PRO A 53 -4.13 -15.51 8.17
C PRO A 53 -4.48 -14.29 9.06
N ILE A 54 -4.48 -13.08 8.49
CA ILE A 54 -4.72 -11.82 9.19
C ILE A 54 -5.79 -10.98 8.49
N ASP A 55 -6.55 -10.23 9.27
CA ASP A 55 -7.51 -9.24 8.79
C ASP A 55 -7.05 -7.83 9.16
N VAL A 56 -7.32 -6.85 8.29
CA VAL A 56 -7.20 -5.43 8.67
C VAL A 56 -8.39 -5.07 9.56
N LYS A 57 -8.12 -4.76 10.83
CA LYS A 57 -9.13 -4.32 11.81
C LYS A 57 -9.45 -2.85 11.63
N ILE A 58 -8.42 -2.02 11.54
CA ILE A 58 -8.51 -0.58 11.26
C ILE A 58 -7.33 -0.21 10.37
N GLY A 59 -7.54 0.54 9.30
CA GLY A 59 -6.44 0.98 8.46
C GLY A 59 -6.73 2.31 7.78
N THR A 60 -5.71 3.16 7.69
CA THR A 60 -5.81 4.45 7.01
C THR A 60 -4.54 4.81 6.26
N ILE A 61 -4.72 5.56 5.19
CA ILE A 61 -3.65 6.31 4.51
C ILE A 61 -4.01 7.79 4.65
N GLY A 62 -3.16 8.55 5.32
CA GLY A 62 -3.40 9.99 5.55
C GLY A 62 -3.47 10.78 4.25
N ARG A 63 -2.54 10.52 3.32
CA ARG A 63 -2.50 11.20 2.02
C ARG A 63 -1.89 10.36 0.91
N ILE A 64 -2.48 10.44 -0.28
CA ILE A 64 -1.87 10.01 -1.54
C ILE A 64 -1.85 11.20 -2.49
N ASN A 65 -0.66 11.64 -2.89
CA ASN A 65 -0.46 12.62 -3.96
C ASN A 65 0.19 11.95 -5.16
N LEU A 66 -0.40 12.12 -6.34
CA LEU A 66 0.13 11.59 -7.60
C LEU A 66 0.24 12.73 -8.61
N GLN A 67 1.42 12.85 -9.22
CA GLN A 67 1.74 13.85 -10.23
C GLN A 67 2.08 13.14 -11.53
N ILE A 68 1.29 13.38 -12.57
CA ILE A 68 1.43 12.78 -13.90
C ILE A 68 1.79 13.89 -14.90
N PRO A 69 3.03 13.93 -15.41
CA PRO A 69 3.43 14.94 -16.38
C PRO A 69 2.92 14.55 -17.78
N TRP A 70 1.63 14.73 -18.07
CA TRP A 70 1.03 14.34 -19.36
C TRP A 70 1.77 14.89 -20.59
N SER A 71 2.29 16.11 -20.50
CA SER A 71 3.06 16.76 -21.57
C SER A 71 4.51 16.27 -21.68
N GLY A 72 4.99 15.49 -20.70
CA GLY A 72 6.39 15.12 -20.53
C GLY A 72 6.61 13.69 -20.03
N LEU A 73 5.70 12.74 -20.26
CA LEU A 73 5.80 11.36 -19.73
C LEU A 73 7.10 10.63 -20.12
N TYR A 74 7.77 11.04 -21.20
CA TYR A 74 9.05 10.47 -21.65
C TYR A 74 10.27 11.25 -21.13
N THR A 75 10.07 12.41 -20.50
CA THR A 75 11.14 13.34 -20.11
C THR A 75 11.05 13.79 -18.65
N GLN A 76 9.96 13.44 -17.95
CA GLN A 76 9.67 13.79 -16.57
C GLN A 76 9.06 12.58 -15.85
N PRO A 77 9.38 12.36 -14.58
CA PRO A 77 8.89 11.22 -13.83
C PRO A 77 7.43 11.38 -13.42
N VAL A 78 6.73 10.25 -13.32
CA VAL A 78 5.47 10.16 -12.58
C VAL A 78 5.83 10.03 -11.11
N VAL A 79 5.31 10.92 -10.25
CA VAL A 79 5.68 10.96 -8.82
C VAL A 79 4.49 10.58 -7.96
N VAL A 80 4.67 9.60 -7.08
CA VAL A 80 3.69 9.14 -6.10
C VAL A 80 4.22 9.39 -4.70
N ASN A 81 3.50 10.17 -3.90
CA ASN A 81 3.77 10.38 -2.48
C ASN A 81 2.63 9.77 -1.67
N ILE A 82 2.97 8.91 -0.71
CA ILE A 82 2.05 8.27 0.21
C ILE A 82 2.51 8.61 1.64
N GLU A 83 1.61 9.11 2.46
CA GLU A 83 1.92 9.53 3.83
C GLU A 83 0.94 8.93 4.82
N ASP A 84 1.46 8.62 6.00
CA ASP A 84 0.74 8.12 7.17
C ASP A 84 -0.02 6.83 6.85
N VAL A 85 0.73 5.76 6.55
CA VAL A 85 0.19 4.42 6.33
C VAL A 85 0.11 3.71 7.68
N LEU A 86 -1.07 3.75 8.29
CA LEU A 86 -1.30 3.23 9.63
C LEU A 86 -2.27 2.06 9.55
N VAL A 87 -1.85 0.88 9.99
CA VAL A 87 -2.64 -0.34 9.86
C VAL A 87 -2.60 -1.13 11.18
N LEU A 88 -3.78 -1.43 11.71
CA LEU A 88 -3.99 -2.40 12.77
C LEU A 88 -4.51 -3.69 12.15
N VAL A 89 -3.73 -4.75 12.27
CA VAL A 89 -4.10 -6.10 11.84
C VAL A 89 -4.27 -7.00 13.06
N GLY A 90 -5.04 -8.07 12.88
CA GLY A 90 -5.16 -9.11 13.89
C GLY A 90 -5.42 -10.46 13.23
N PRO A 91 -5.48 -11.56 13.99
CA PRO A 91 -5.77 -12.86 13.44
C PRO A 91 -7.12 -12.84 12.71
N ALA A 92 -7.19 -13.50 11.55
CA ALA A 92 -8.42 -13.61 10.78
C ALA A 92 -9.52 -14.44 11.48
N ILE A 93 -9.19 -15.01 12.63
CA ILE A 93 -10.03 -15.91 13.42
C ILE A 93 -10.39 -15.21 14.74
N SER A 94 -11.35 -14.31 14.67
CA SER A 94 -12.11 -13.85 15.84
C SER A 94 -13.60 -14.03 15.62
N ASN A 95 -13.99 -15.23 15.25
CA ASN A 95 -15.26 -15.78 15.67
C ASN A 95 -15.08 -17.28 15.80
N SER A 96 -15.33 -17.81 16.99
CA SER A 96 -15.27 -19.22 17.37
C SER A 96 -16.32 -20.09 16.68
N TYR A 97 -16.69 -19.77 15.44
CA TYR A 97 -17.53 -20.57 14.57
C TYR A 97 -16.88 -20.56 13.19
N PHE A 98 -16.47 -21.75 12.73
CA PHE A 98 -16.36 -22.03 11.31
C PHE A 98 -17.67 -21.59 10.66
N ASP A 99 -17.67 -20.44 9.99
CA ASP A 99 -18.81 -19.93 9.24
C ASP A 99 -18.61 -20.34 7.77
N PRO A 100 -19.28 -21.41 7.31
CA PRO A 100 -19.18 -21.88 5.93
C PRO A 100 -19.62 -20.80 4.94
N GLU A 101 -20.44 -19.83 5.39
CA GLU A 101 -20.85 -18.70 4.57
C GLU A 101 -19.70 -17.70 4.34
N ARG A 102 -18.85 -17.43 5.34
CA ARG A 102 -17.66 -16.59 5.19
C ARG A 102 -16.66 -17.22 4.23
N GLU A 103 -16.37 -18.51 4.36
CA GLU A 103 -15.46 -19.21 3.44
C GLU A 103 -16.04 -19.26 2.02
N LYS A 104 -17.35 -19.45 1.89
CA LYS A 104 -18.05 -19.36 0.60
C LYS A 104 -18.04 -17.93 0.03
N ARG A 105 -18.10 -16.89 0.88
CA ARG A 105 -17.92 -15.48 0.48
C ARG A 105 -16.47 -15.23 0.05
N LEU A 106 -15.47 -15.76 0.75
CA LEU A 106 -14.05 -15.67 0.41
C LEU A 106 -13.75 -16.40 -0.92
N MET A 107 -14.22 -17.63 -1.10
CA MET A 107 -14.13 -18.35 -2.38
C MET A 107 -14.88 -17.63 -3.50
N ARG A 108 -16.05 -17.05 -3.23
CA ARG A 108 -16.79 -16.25 -4.22
C ARG A 108 -16.04 -14.96 -4.56
N ALA A 109 -15.43 -14.30 -3.59
CA ALA A 109 -14.63 -13.10 -3.79
C ALA A 109 -13.37 -13.43 -4.59
N ALA A 110 -12.64 -14.48 -4.24
CA ALA A 110 -11.47 -14.97 -4.99
C ALA A 110 -11.84 -15.37 -6.43
N LYS A 111 -12.94 -16.12 -6.61
CA LYS A 111 -13.42 -16.53 -7.94
C LYS A 111 -13.91 -15.34 -8.77
N ARG A 112 -14.63 -14.40 -8.16
CA ARG A 112 -15.10 -13.17 -8.83
C ARG A 112 -13.94 -12.26 -9.18
N LYS A 113 -12.92 -12.19 -8.32
CA LYS A 113 -11.67 -11.47 -8.56
C LYS A 113 -10.94 -12.04 -9.77
N ILE A 114 -10.72 -13.36 -9.83
CA ILE A 114 -10.15 -14.00 -11.02
C ILE A 114 -10.96 -13.68 -12.28
N LEU A 115 -12.29 -13.75 -12.21
CA LEU A 115 -13.16 -13.46 -13.35
C LEU A 115 -13.08 -11.98 -13.78
N GLN A 116 -13.08 -11.06 -12.81
CA GLN A 116 -12.97 -9.62 -13.06
C GLN A 116 -11.58 -9.23 -13.57
N ASP A 117 -10.52 -9.87 -13.08
CA ASP A 117 -9.16 -9.66 -13.54
C ASP A 117 -9.03 -10.10 -15.01
N LEU A 118 -9.58 -11.28 -15.37
CA LEU A 118 -9.61 -11.79 -16.74
C LEU A 118 -10.47 -10.91 -17.69
N GLU A 119 -11.64 -10.48 -17.25
CA GLU A 119 -12.52 -9.60 -18.04
C GLU A 119 -11.90 -8.21 -18.22
N ALA A 120 -11.31 -7.63 -17.18
CA ALA A 120 -10.66 -6.31 -17.25
C ALA A 120 -9.36 -6.33 -18.07
N GLU A 121 -8.58 -7.40 -17.98
CA GLU A 121 -7.42 -7.63 -18.86
C GLU A 121 -7.86 -7.63 -20.33
N SER A 122 -8.95 -8.33 -20.63
CA SER A 122 -9.52 -8.34 -21.98
C SER A 122 -10.02 -6.96 -22.45
N GLU A 123 -10.45 -6.08 -21.54
CA GLU A 123 -10.90 -4.72 -21.87
C GLU A 123 -9.77 -3.72 -22.05
N ILE A 124 -8.71 -3.80 -21.23
CA ILE A 124 -7.49 -2.99 -21.37
C ILE A 124 -6.80 -3.33 -22.70
N LEU A 125 -6.85 -4.59 -23.13
CA LEU A 125 -6.31 -5.07 -24.40
C LEU A 125 -7.14 -4.69 -25.64
N LYS A 126 -8.29 -4.00 -25.52
CA LYS A 126 -9.12 -3.54 -26.66
C LYS A 126 -8.56 -2.30 -27.38
N GLY A 127 -7.53 -1.63 -26.83
CA GLY A 127 -6.81 -0.56 -27.51
C GLY A 127 -5.75 -1.10 -28.51
N PRO A 128 -5.07 -0.24 -29.29
CA PRO A 128 -3.89 -0.69 -30.03
C PRO A 128 -2.84 -1.16 -29.00
N GLN A 129 -2.62 -2.48 -28.90
CA GLN A 129 -1.81 -3.09 -27.85
C GLN A 129 -0.44 -2.42 -27.71
N ASN A 130 0.24 -2.22 -28.84
CA ASN A 130 1.55 -1.55 -28.90
C ASN A 130 1.55 -0.12 -28.31
N PHE A 131 0.43 0.60 -28.35
CA PHE A 131 0.35 1.98 -27.87
C PHE A 131 0.13 2.05 -26.36
N PHE A 132 -0.66 1.14 -25.81
CA PHE A 132 -0.87 1.01 -24.37
C PHE A 132 0.36 0.45 -23.66
N GLU A 133 1.01 -0.55 -24.24
CA GLU A 133 2.27 -1.11 -23.73
C GLU A 133 3.36 -0.03 -23.64
N ASN A 134 3.50 0.80 -24.67
CA ASN A 134 4.47 1.90 -24.68
C ASN A 134 4.16 2.96 -23.62
N LEU A 135 2.88 3.32 -23.42
CA LEU A 135 2.47 4.25 -22.38
C LEU A 135 2.75 3.69 -20.98
N PHE A 136 2.33 2.44 -20.74
CA PHE A 136 2.52 1.79 -19.46
C PHE A 136 4.00 1.67 -19.12
N THR A 137 4.81 1.25 -20.09
CA THR A 137 6.27 1.20 -19.98
C THR A 137 6.84 2.58 -19.64
N ALA A 138 6.42 3.65 -20.33
CA ALA A 138 6.89 5.00 -20.05
C ALA A 138 6.56 5.48 -18.63
N ILE A 139 5.38 5.11 -18.10
CA ILE A 139 4.97 5.41 -16.73
C ILE A 139 5.82 4.62 -15.73
N VAL A 140 5.95 3.31 -15.91
CA VAL A 140 6.67 2.42 -14.99
C VAL A 140 8.17 2.70 -14.97
N ASP A 141 8.79 2.93 -16.13
CA ASP A 141 10.23 3.16 -16.28
C ASP A 141 10.70 4.44 -15.54
N ASN A 142 9.79 5.40 -15.36
CA ASN A 142 10.07 6.69 -14.72
C ASN A 142 9.21 6.94 -13.48
N LEU A 143 8.63 5.88 -12.90
CA LEU A 143 7.84 5.97 -11.69
C LEU A 143 8.76 6.22 -10.49
N GLN A 144 8.46 7.26 -9.73
CA GLN A 144 9.09 7.54 -8.45
C GLN A 144 8.06 7.42 -7.35
N ILE A 145 8.40 6.67 -6.30
CA ILE A 145 7.50 6.39 -5.19
C ILE A 145 8.18 6.83 -3.90
N TYR A 146 7.45 7.56 -3.07
CA TYR A 146 7.86 7.98 -1.74
C TYR A 146 6.75 7.60 -0.77
N VAL A 147 7.07 6.79 0.23
CA VAL A 147 6.15 6.41 1.30
C VAL A 147 6.75 6.85 2.62
N ARG A 148 5.98 7.54 3.45
CA ARG A 148 6.42 8.05 4.76
C ARG A 148 5.46 7.63 5.86
N ASN A 149 6.00 7.53 7.08
CA ASN A 149 5.25 7.27 8.30
C ASN A 149 4.41 5.99 8.20
N ILE A 150 5.07 4.85 8.08
CA ILE A 150 4.42 3.54 8.00
C ILE A 150 4.46 2.91 9.39
N HIS A 151 3.29 2.57 9.92
CA HIS A 151 3.15 1.82 11.16
C HIS A 151 2.13 0.70 10.95
N ILE A 152 2.61 -0.55 10.94
CA ILE A 152 1.77 -1.74 10.89
C ILE A 152 1.87 -2.41 12.25
N ARG A 153 0.74 -2.51 12.96
CA ARG A 153 0.64 -3.14 14.27
C ARG A 153 -0.26 -4.36 14.15
N TYR A 154 0.23 -5.50 14.65
CA TYR A 154 -0.53 -6.70 14.86
C TYR A 154 -0.92 -6.81 16.33
N GLU A 155 -2.20 -7.02 16.60
CA GLU A 155 -2.73 -7.30 17.93
C GLU A 155 -3.40 -8.68 17.95
N ASP A 156 -3.10 -9.46 19.00
CA ASP A 156 -3.66 -10.78 19.18
C ASP A 156 -4.05 -11.02 20.64
N SER A 157 -5.36 -10.96 20.86
CA SER A 157 -6.00 -11.19 22.15
C SER A 157 -6.49 -12.64 22.32
N ILE A 158 -6.22 -13.52 21.35
CA ILE A 158 -6.84 -14.85 21.24
C ILE A 158 -5.80 -15.97 21.44
N SER A 159 -4.63 -15.83 20.81
CA SER A 159 -3.62 -16.89 20.80
C SER A 159 -2.82 -16.97 22.10
N SER A 160 -2.75 -15.88 22.85
CA SER A 160 -1.98 -15.78 24.10
C SER A 160 -2.86 -16.05 25.33
N LYS A 161 -2.35 -16.90 26.24
CA LYS A 161 -2.99 -17.18 27.53
C LYS A 161 -2.68 -16.12 28.59
N ASP A 162 -1.62 -15.35 28.39
CA ASP A 162 -1.08 -14.41 29.38
C ASP A 162 -1.60 -12.97 29.19
N GLY A 163 -2.53 -12.79 28.25
CA GLY A 163 -3.11 -11.50 27.87
C GLY A 163 -2.78 -11.13 26.42
N PRO A 164 -3.35 -10.03 25.90
CA PRO A 164 -3.11 -9.59 24.53
C PRO A 164 -1.63 -9.32 24.28
N LEU A 165 -1.14 -9.82 23.15
CA LEU A 165 0.18 -9.46 22.64
C LEU A 165 0.03 -8.46 21.51
N ALA A 166 1.07 -7.65 21.31
CA ALA A 166 1.18 -6.83 20.13
C ALA A 166 2.59 -6.86 19.55
N CYS A 167 2.70 -6.86 18.24
CA CYS A 167 3.97 -6.64 17.57
C CYS A 167 3.76 -5.70 16.40
N GLY A 168 4.82 -5.05 15.93
CA GLY A 168 4.65 -4.11 14.84
C GLY A 168 5.93 -3.77 14.13
N LEU A 169 5.72 -3.20 12.94
CA LEU A 169 6.75 -2.68 12.05
C LEU A 169 6.54 -1.17 11.97
N CYS A 170 7.60 -0.43 12.23
CA CYS A 170 7.66 1.02 12.03
C CYS A 170 8.70 1.33 10.96
N LEU A 171 8.32 2.14 9.97
CA LEU A 171 9.22 2.62 8.93
C LEU A 171 9.01 4.11 8.68
N GLN A 172 10.09 4.89 8.81
CA GLN A 172 10.03 6.34 8.62
C GLN A 172 9.88 6.70 7.14
N SER A 173 10.72 6.13 6.27
CA SER A 173 10.64 6.40 4.84
C SER A 173 11.05 5.21 3.98
N LEU A 174 10.33 5.04 2.87
CA LEU A 174 10.67 4.18 1.75
C LEU A 174 10.66 5.07 0.50
N SER A 175 11.72 5.07 -0.29
CA SER A 175 11.69 5.67 -1.62
C SER A 175 12.18 4.70 -2.69
N ILE A 176 11.60 4.83 -3.88
CA ILE A 176 12.01 4.14 -5.09
C ILE A 176 12.17 5.21 -6.17
N GLU A 177 13.39 5.37 -6.68
CA GLU A 177 13.71 6.38 -7.68
C GLU A 177 14.40 5.74 -8.88
N THR A 178 13.98 6.12 -10.09
CA THR A 178 14.74 5.84 -11.30
C THR A 178 16.05 6.64 -11.29
N THR A 179 17.15 5.95 -11.60
CA THR A 179 18.51 6.48 -11.58
C THR A 179 19.24 6.18 -12.89
N ASN A 180 20.42 6.76 -13.06
CA ASN A 180 21.37 6.35 -14.10
C ASN A 180 22.36 5.30 -13.58
N SER A 181 23.27 4.84 -14.45
CA SER A 181 24.34 3.88 -14.10
C SER A 181 25.33 4.37 -13.03
N LYS A 182 25.23 5.63 -12.59
CA LYS A 182 26.01 6.21 -11.49
C LYS A 182 25.16 6.48 -10.25
N TRP A 183 23.96 5.88 -10.17
CA TRP A 183 23.06 5.99 -9.02
C TRP A 183 22.61 7.41 -8.70
N LYS A 184 22.56 8.27 -9.71
CA LYS A 184 21.98 9.61 -9.58
C LYS A 184 20.57 9.61 -10.15
N PRO A 185 19.59 10.26 -9.47
CA PRO A 185 18.22 10.37 -9.97
C PRO A 185 18.21 10.92 -11.40
N SER A 186 17.55 10.20 -12.30
CA SER A 186 17.51 10.52 -13.72
C SER A 186 16.32 9.84 -14.37
N VAL A 187 15.82 10.45 -15.44
CA VAL A 187 14.83 9.83 -16.34
C VAL A 187 15.54 8.80 -17.21
N THR A 188 14.84 7.70 -17.48
CA THR A 188 15.30 6.62 -18.36
C THR A 188 15.44 7.13 -19.80
N PRO A 189 16.60 6.95 -20.46
CA PRO A 189 16.77 7.34 -21.86
C PRO A 189 15.82 6.60 -22.81
N PRO A 190 15.42 7.21 -23.94
CA PRO A 190 14.67 6.51 -24.98
C PRO A 190 15.42 5.27 -25.46
N ASN A 191 14.74 4.12 -25.54
CA ASN A 191 15.30 2.81 -25.94
C ASN A 191 16.37 2.23 -25.00
N ALA A 192 16.39 2.63 -23.72
CA ALA A 192 17.25 1.97 -22.75
C ALA A 192 16.87 0.47 -22.61
N LEU A 193 17.90 -0.39 -22.65
CA LEU A 193 17.76 -1.84 -22.41
C LEU A 193 17.85 -2.19 -20.92
N THR A 194 18.03 -1.21 -20.05
CA THR A 194 18.20 -1.42 -18.61
C THR A 194 17.67 -0.20 -17.88
N VAL A 195 16.83 -0.44 -16.87
CA VAL A 195 16.31 0.58 -15.98
C VAL A 195 16.99 0.39 -14.62
N TYR A 196 17.58 1.46 -14.11
CA TYR A 196 18.24 1.43 -12.79
C TYR A 196 17.28 2.04 -11.79
N GLN A 197 16.85 1.27 -10.78
CA GLN A 197 16.03 1.80 -9.69
C GLN A 197 16.79 1.68 -8.38
N MET A 198 16.77 2.74 -7.58
CA MET A 198 17.34 2.74 -6.24
C MET A 198 16.21 2.73 -5.23
N MET A 199 16.22 1.75 -4.32
CA MET A 199 15.32 1.70 -3.18
C MET A 199 16.05 2.16 -1.92
N ARG A 200 15.49 3.12 -1.21
CA ARG A 200 16.02 3.62 0.06
C ARG A 200 15.02 3.35 1.17
N ILE A 201 15.50 2.74 2.25
CA ILE A 201 14.71 2.42 3.44
C ILE A 201 15.37 3.10 4.64
N GLU A 202 14.64 3.98 5.31
CA GLU A 202 15.14 4.72 6.47
C GLU A 202 14.35 4.38 7.72
N SER A 203 15.10 4.06 8.78
CA SER A 203 14.58 3.83 10.13
C SER A 203 13.53 2.72 10.18
N LEU A 204 13.86 1.56 9.60
CA LEU A 204 13.05 0.35 9.76
C LEU A 204 13.28 -0.23 11.16
N SER A 205 12.20 -0.58 11.85
CA SER A 205 12.25 -1.19 13.17
C SER A 205 11.08 -2.15 13.40
N PHE A 206 11.32 -3.12 14.27
CA PHE A 206 10.34 -4.14 14.67
C PHE A 206 10.27 -4.19 16.19
N TYR A 207 9.05 -4.18 16.73
CA TYR A 207 8.82 -4.31 18.16
C TYR A 207 7.90 -5.47 18.48
N TRP A 208 8.03 -5.97 19.70
CA TRP A 208 7.24 -7.08 20.25
C TRP A 208 6.91 -6.79 21.71
N ASN A 209 5.65 -6.43 21.99
CA ASN A 209 5.13 -6.27 23.33
C ASN A 209 4.40 -7.56 23.75
N PRO A 210 4.96 -8.36 24.68
CA PRO A 210 4.36 -9.61 25.14
C PRO A 210 3.12 -9.40 26.02
N THR A 211 2.93 -8.18 26.52
CA THR A 211 1.72 -7.74 27.22
C THR A 211 1.40 -6.35 26.70
N ALA A 212 0.25 -6.21 26.06
CA ALA A 212 -0.15 -4.95 25.44
C ALA A 212 -1.61 -4.64 25.74
N THR A 213 -1.93 -3.35 25.77
CA THR A 213 -3.31 -2.90 25.60
C THR A 213 -3.71 -3.09 24.14
N ALA A 214 -4.74 -3.90 23.89
CA ALA A 214 -5.28 -4.16 22.55
C ALA A 214 -6.74 -3.73 22.46
N LEU A 215 -7.18 -3.30 21.28
CA LEU A 215 -8.59 -3.06 21.02
C LEU A 215 -9.32 -4.39 20.86
N ASP A 216 -10.52 -4.51 21.43
CA ASP A 216 -11.30 -5.73 21.23
C ASP A 216 -11.95 -5.77 19.82
N ASP A 217 -12.36 -6.96 19.38
CA ASP A 217 -12.96 -7.13 18.05
C ASP A 217 -14.30 -6.39 17.88
N ASN A 218 -15.07 -6.20 18.95
CA ASN A 218 -16.34 -5.46 18.88
C ASN A 218 -16.09 -3.95 18.77
N GLU A 219 -15.11 -3.43 19.51
CA GLU A 219 -14.65 -2.04 19.48
C GLU A 219 -14.11 -1.68 18.10
N THR A 220 -13.33 -2.57 17.48
CA THR A 220 -12.82 -2.35 16.11
C THR A 220 -13.94 -2.44 15.07
N ALA A 221 -14.87 -3.39 15.19
CA ALA A 221 -16.01 -3.53 14.28
C ALA A 221 -17.00 -2.36 14.34
N HIS A 222 -17.16 -1.74 15.52
CA HIS A 222 -18.09 -0.63 15.75
C HIS A 222 -17.37 0.64 16.22
N ILE A 223 -16.19 0.90 15.65
CA ILE A 223 -15.35 2.01 16.07
C ILE A 223 -16.06 3.35 15.88
N THR A 224 -16.21 4.09 16.98
CA THR A 224 -16.76 5.44 16.93
C THR A 224 -15.76 6.41 16.29
N PRO A 225 -16.21 7.55 15.73
CA PRO A 225 -15.29 8.54 15.18
C PRO A 225 -14.22 8.99 16.18
N ILE A 226 -14.57 9.18 17.45
CA ILE A 226 -13.63 9.60 18.49
C ILE A 226 -12.57 8.51 18.75
N GLN A 227 -12.98 7.24 18.86
CA GLN A 227 -12.04 6.13 19.02
C GLN A 227 -11.10 6.02 17.81
N TYR A 228 -11.62 6.22 16.59
CA TYR A 228 -10.82 6.22 15.37
C TYR A 228 -9.76 7.33 15.37
N TYR A 229 -10.13 8.55 15.74
CA TYR A 229 -9.17 9.65 15.86
C TYR A 229 -8.11 9.39 16.92
N ASN A 230 -8.49 8.85 18.07
CA ASN A 230 -7.56 8.49 19.13
C ASN A 230 -6.58 7.40 18.66
N TRP A 231 -7.10 6.33 18.03
CA TRP A 231 -6.28 5.27 17.45
C TRP A 231 -5.28 5.82 16.42
N LYS A 232 -5.76 6.64 15.47
CA LYS A 232 -4.89 7.28 14.46
C LYS A 232 -3.79 8.12 15.12
N HIS A 233 -4.16 8.90 16.15
CA HIS A 233 -3.20 9.70 16.91
C HIS A 233 -2.15 8.85 17.62
N TYR A 234 -2.55 7.77 18.29
CA TYR A 234 -1.63 6.86 18.98
C TYR A 234 -0.70 6.14 18.00
N MET A 235 -1.22 5.63 16.88
CA MET A 235 -0.40 4.98 15.85
C MET A 235 0.63 5.93 15.25
N LEU A 236 0.24 7.17 14.96
CA LEU A 236 1.13 8.18 14.39
C LEU A 236 2.19 8.65 15.42
N THR A 237 1.76 9.01 16.63
CA THR A 237 2.70 9.43 17.68
C THR A 237 3.62 8.31 18.16
N GLY A 238 3.21 7.06 18.02
CA GLY A 238 4.04 5.88 18.29
C GLY A 238 5.28 5.79 17.40
N LEU A 239 5.24 6.36 16.18
CA LEU A 239 6.42 6.42 15.30
C LEU A 239 7.53 7.34 15.85
N ASP A 240 7.15 8.40 16.57
CA ASP A 240 8.11 9.37 17.12
C ASP A 240 8.49 9.04 18.56
N LYS A 241 7.52 8.61 19.37
CA LYS A 241 7.71 8.34 20.80
C LYS A 241 8.17 6.92 21.09
N PHE A 242 8.05 6.02 20.12
CA PHE A 242 8.31 4.60 20.30
C PHE A 242 7.53 3.99 21.48
N SER A 243 6.29 4.43 21.66
CA SER A 243 5.39 4.01 22.73
C SER A 243 3.95 4.15 22.27
N MET A 244 3.05 3.30 22.76
CA MET A 244 1.61 3.39 22.52
C MET A 244 0.86 3.12 23.82
N HIS A 245 -0.21 3.85 24.11
CA HIS A 245 -0.98 3.69 25.37
C HIS A 245 -0.15 3.78 26.66
N HIS A 246 0.95 4.55 26.65
CA HIS A 246 1.94 4.63 27.75
C HIS A 246 2.78 3.36 27.97
N GLU A 247 2.77 2.44 27.01
CA GLU A 247 3.62 1.25 26.96
C GLU A 247 4.72 1.49 25.91
N ASP A 248 5.99 1.36 26.33
CA ASP A 248 7.12 1.51 25.41
C ASP A 248 7.23 0.30 24.47
N PHE A 249 7.70 0.53 23.25
CA PHE A 249 7.96 -0.54 22.29
C PHE A 249 9.22 -1.32 22.68
N GLU A 250 9.06 -2.62 22.88
CA GLU A 250 10.17 -3.55 23.08
C GLU A 250 10.74 -3.97 21.71
N PHE A 251 11.77 -3.27 21.23
CA PHE A 251 12.35 -3.54 19.91
C PHE A 251 13.13 -4.86 19.87
N CYS A 252 12.82 -5.71 18.90
CA CYS A 252 13.52 -6.98 18.68
C CYS A 252 14.88 -6.78 17.98
N GLU A 253 14.98 -5.77 17.11
CA GLU A 253 16.22 -5.38 16.44
C GLU A 253 16.41 -3.86 16.48
N SER A 254 17.66 -3.41 16.33
CA SER A 254 18.01 -1.98 16.29
C SER A 254 17.43 -1.29 15.05
N ILE A 255 17.19 0.02 15.14
CA ILE A 255 16.74 0.85 14.00
C ILE A 255 17.80 0.78 12.89
N PHE A 256 17.41 0.31 11.70
CA PHE A 256 18.31 0.24 10.54
C PHE A 256 18.05 1.37 9.54
N VAL A 257 19.12 1.92 9.00
CA VAL A 257 19.11 2.65 7.73
C VAL A 257 19.79 1.76 6.71
N THR A 258 19.04 1.32 5.70
CA THR A 258 19.54 0.36 4.72
C THR A 258 19.28 0.87 3.31
N TYR A 259 20.30 0.78 2.46
CA TYR A 259 20.20 1.11 1.05
C TYR A 259 20.14 -0.18 0.25
N TRP A 260 19.08 -0.38 -0.53
CA TRP A 260 18.92 -1.53 -1.42
C TRP A 260 19.01 -1.05 -2.87
N ILE A 261 19.99 -1.58 -3.59
CA ILE A 261 20.17 -1.30 -5.01
C ILE A 261 19.59 -2.48 -5.78
N THR A 262 18.53 -2.23 -6.55
CA THR A 262 17.90 -3.26 -7.38
C THR A 262 18.12 -2.94 -8.85
N LEU A 263 18.74 -3.88 -9.56
CA LEU A 263 18.91 -3.81 -11.01
C LEU A 263 17.76 -4.59 -11.63
N PHE A 264 16.86 -3.91 -12.33
CA PHE A 264 15.87 -4.59 -13.15
C PHE A 264 16.33 -4.59 -14.61
N ASN A 265 16.45 -5.79 -15.18
CA ASN A 265 16.56 -5.91 -16.61
C ASN A 265 15.18 -5.60 -17.21
N THR A 266 15.09 -4.72 -18.22
CA THR A 266 13.80 -4.33 -18.82
C THR A 266 13.01 -5.52 -19.37
N TYR A 267 13.66 -6.66 -19.61
CA TYR A 267 12.98 -7.89 -20.01
C TYR A 267 12.13 -8.51 -18.89
N GLU A 268 12.59 -8.50 -17.63
CA GLU A 268 11.87 -9.16 -16.53
C GLU A 268 10.62 -8.39 -16.09
N LEU A 269 10.65 -7.05 -16.14
CA LEU A 269 9.47 -6.21 -15.88
C LEU A 269 8.44 -6.28 -17.01
N ARG A 270 8.86 -6.66 -18.22
CA ARG A 270 7.98 -6.82 -19.40
C ARG A 270 7.36 -8.21 -19.50
N GLU A 271 7.98 -9.24 -18.92
CA GLU A 271 7.44 -10.61 -18.88
C GLU A 271 6.58 -10.91 -17.63
N ALA A 272 6.55 -10.01 -16.64
CA ALA A 272 5.74 -10.17 -15.43
C ALA A 272 4.24 -9.82 -15.61
N ASN A 273 3.79 -9.53 -16.83
CA ASN A 273 2.38 -9.35 -17.20
C ASN A 273 2.03 -10.24 -18.39
#